data_AF-A0A812LHI3-F1
#
_entry.id   AF-A0A812LHI3-F1
#
_cell.length_a   1.000
_cell.length_b   1.000
_cell.length_c   1.000
_cell.angle_alpha   90.00
_cell.angle_beta   90.00
_cell.angle_gamma   90.00
#
_symmetry.space_group_name_H-M   'P 1'
#
loop_
_entity.id
_entity.type
_entity.pdbx_description
1 polymer ?
#
loop_
_entity_poly.entity_id
_entity_poly.type
_entity_poly.pdbx_seq_one_letter_code
_entity_poly.pdbx_strand_id
1 'polypeptide(L)'
;MQATQIPATGDARLAAHPSDNIAEVVIRMKPVSATVLRATRACDALDNFGSALRGCTTMHHLSYQAETISMFWSHSWHGEAWRKWITLLLFYNGQTAATIACFGSAVASVLFAFEVLPVLIGPDNYSENVPASMWQSFWAALVGMILYLSVLVFWRPSGSIFLDVICIDQTNKSGKGQGLLSMGAFLKSSQSMLVLWDATYSDRLWTMFEIAGFLKSRREGERPRIVLRPTMLGPCYLLQTLTVFLVFTVLDNISVHLSADKQWVLWVLYVPVCFCGLYINTATFRIYFRSVNDSMDRLARWSLADVNCFCCSDGHNQSRGLCDREIVLKCIRTWFGSVEEFEKRVRTELLNIFVYEQSRQSFTYRQVATALVPVIWSYLDRASAWARFTTGSDPRIQASREIIRGLSWWLGVAPVAFLIQCRLACLLQRKSNCEPLLNLLPLLASVLVILTALLLEQLLFQQQFIQGDGHVVNMVLLAAAGLPLAWLLYRYVGAGPTVRAPTHSWNVL
;
A
#
# COMPACT_ATOMS: atom_id res chain seq x y z
N MET A 1 55.01 -17.85 -67.95
CA MET A 1 53.70 -18.34 -67.50
C MET A 1 53.67 -18.26 -65.97
N GLN A 2 53.17 -17.14 -65.44
CA GLN A 2 52.98 -16.94 -64.00
C GLN A 2 51.62 -17.52 -63.61
N ALA A 3 51.63 -18.39 -62.59
CA ALA A 3 50.45 -18.98 -62.01
C ALA A 3 49.66 -17.92 -61.22
N THR A 4 48.43 -17.67 -61.65
CA THR A 4 47.48 -16.76 -61.00
C THR A 4 46.76 -17.52 -59.89
N GLN A 5 47.08 -17.22 -58.64
CA GLN A 5 46.30 -17.66 -57.48
C GLN A 5 44.99 -16.85 -57.43
N ILE A 6 43.86 -17.56 -57.48
CA ILE A 6 42.53 -17.00 -57.22
C ILE A 6 42.34 -17.00 -55.69
N PRO A 7 42.10 -15.85 -55.03
CA PRO A 7 41.79 -15.83 -53.62
C PRO A 7 40.37 -16.36 -53.40
N ALA A 8 40.26 -17.38 -52.55
CA ALA A 8 38.99 -17.87 -52.05
C ALA A 8 38.33 -16.77 -51.20
N THR A 9 37.31 -16.11 -51.75
CA THR A 9 36.40 -15.25 -51.01
C THR A 9 35.53 -16.13 -50.11
N GLY A 10 36.04 -16.43 -48.92
CA GLY A 10 35.29 -17.03 -47.83
C GLY A 10 34.38 -15.99 -47.17
N ASP A 11 33.31 -15.58 -47.85
CA ASP A 11 32.17 -14.93 -47.21
C ASP A 11 31.20 -16.02 -46.71
N ALA A 12 31.65 -16.75 -45.70
CA ALA A 12 30.74 -17.49 -44.84
C ALA A 12 29.96 -16.45 -44.01
N ARG A 13 28.81 -16.00 -44.53
CA ARG A 13 27.78 -15.40 -43.70
C ARG A 13 27.42 -16.43 -42.64
N LEU A 14 28.03 -16.33 -41.46
CA LEU A 14 27.58 -17.01 -40.25
C LEU A 14 26.07 -16.80 -40.18
N ALA A 15 25.30 -17.87 -40.32
CA ALA A 15 23.86 -17.81 -40.14
C ALA A 15 23.61 -17.20 -38.76
N ALA A 16 23.00 -16.01 -38.73
CA ALA A 16 22.75 -15.29 -37.48
C ALA A 16 22.03 -16.23 -36.51
N HIS A 17 22.53 -16.29 -35.27
CA HIS A 17 21.97 -17.20 -34.27
C HIS A 17 20.48 -16.88 -34.10
N PRO A 18 19.57 -17.86 -33.95
CA PRO A 18 18.13 -17.59 -33.80
C PRO A 18 17.79 -16.55 -32.71
N SER A 19 18.59 -16.51 -31.62
CA SER A 19 18.52 -15.49 -30.56
C SER A 19 18.73 -14.06 -31.07
N ASP A 20 19.55 -13.87 -32.11
CA ASP A 20 19.88 -12.55 -32.67
C ASP A 20 18.69 -11.92 -33.37
N ASN A 21 17.96 -12.72 -34.16
CA ASN A 21 16.77 -12.25 -34.87
C ASN A 21 15.66 -11.88 -33.88
N ILE A 22 15.50 -12.65 -32.81
CA ILE A 22 14.51 -12.36 -31.76
C ILE A 22 14.88 -11.08 -31.00
N ALA A 23 16.15 -10.93 -30.62
CA ALA A 23 16.62 -9.72 -29.95
C ALA A 23 16.37 -8.47 -30.83
N GLU A 24 16.65 -8.54 -32.13
CA GLU A 24 16.38 -7.43 -33.07
C GLU A 24 14.91 -7.00 -33.10
N VAL A 25 13.97 -7.95 -33.03
CA VAL A 25 12.53 -7.64 -32.96
C VAL A 25 12.20 -6.93 -31.66
N VAL A 26 12.68 -7.46 -30.53
CA VAL A 26 12.40 -6.91 -29.20
C VAL A 26 13.03 -5.52 -29.02
N ILE A 27 14.25 -5.31 -29.54
CA ILE A 27 14.99 -4.05 -29.49
C ILE A 27 14.21 -2.90 -30.11
N ARG A 28 13.43 -3.17 -31.17
CA ARG A 28 12.63 -2.14 -31.88
C ARG A 28 11.48 -1.60 -31.04
N MET A 29 11.06 -2.31 -29.99
CA MET A 29 9.92 -1.95 -29.13
C MET A 29 8.66 -1.60 -29.93
N LYS A 30 8.44 -2.32 -31.04
CA LYS A 30 7.26 -2.22 -31.91
C LYS A 30 6.45 -3.52 -31.79
N PRO A 31 5.12 -3.45 -31.84
CA PRO A 31 4.31 -4.66 -31.77
C PRO A 31 4.53 -5.48 -33.05
N VAL A 32 4.54 -6.81 -32.91
CA VAL A 32 4.68 -7.74 -34.05
C VAL A 32 3.45 -7.68 -34.96
N SER A 33 2.27 -7.36 -34.40
CA SER A 33 1.06 -7.07 -35.14
C SER A 33 0.20 -6.04 -34.39
N ALA A 34 -0.65 -5.30 -35.10
CA ALA A 34 -1.52 -4.29 -34.50
C ALA A 34 -2.47 -4.86 -33.44
N THR A 35 -2.82 -6.14 -33.55
CA THR A 35 -3.79 -6.82 -32.67
C THR A 35 -3.17 -7.33 -31.36
N VAL A 36 -1.84 -7.37 -31.26
CA VAL A 36 -1.13 -7.88 -30.08
C VAL A 36 -1.15 -6.90 -28.92
N LEU A 37 -1.19 -5.59 -29.19
CA LEU A 37 -1.21 -4.59 -28.14
C LEU A 37 -2.58 -4.57 -27.44
N ARG A 38 -2.62 -5.16 -26.26
CA ARG A 38 -3.83 -5.39 -25.47
C ARG A 38 -3.67 -4.93 -24.03
N ALA A 39 -4.78 -4.49 -23.45
CA ALA A 39 -4.92 -4.13 -22.05
C ALA A 39 -6.09 -4.89 -21.42
N THR A 40 -6.19 -4.83 -20.10
CA THR A 40 -7.35 -5.30 -19.33
C THR A 40 -7.74 -4.24 -18.32
N ARG A 41 -8.94 -4.32 -17.75
CA ARG A 41 -9.31 -3.42 -16.66
C ARG A 41 -8.71 -3.93 -15.35
N ALA A 42 -8.32 -3.01 -14.47
CA ALA A 42 -7.80 -3.35 -13.15
C ALA A 42 -8.79 -4.22 -12.33
N CYS A 43 -10.10 -3.99 -12.45
CA CYS A 43 -11.11 -4.84 -11.81
C CYS A 43 -11.04 -6.30 -12.28
N ASP A 44 -10.94 -6.54 -13.58
CA ASP A 44 -10.89 -7.90 -14.13
C ASP A 44 -9.62 -8.66 -13.68
N ALA A 45 -8.51 -7.94 -13.43
CA ALA A 45 -7.29 -8.51 -12.87
C ALA A 45 -7.37 -8.78 -11.35
N LEU A 46 -8.22 -8.06 -10.63
CA LEU A 46 -8.46 -8.20 -9.19
C LEU A 46 -9.56 -9.22 -8.84
N ASP A 47 -10.42 -9.53 -9.81
CA ASP A 47 -11.55 -10.44 -9.66
C ASP A 47 -11.12 -11.86 -9.20
N ASN A 48 -12.06 -12.56 -8.56
CA ASN A 48 -11.86 -13.88 -7.97
C ASN A 48 -10.64 -13.94 -7.03
N PHE A 49 -10.53 -12.96 -6.13
CA PHE A 49 -9.45 -12.85 -5.14
C PHE A 49 -8.05 -12.76 -5.77
N GLY A 50 -7.89 -12.06 -6.90
CA GLY A 50 -6.60 -11.96 -7.59
C GLY A 50 -6.20 -13.27 -8.26
N SER A 51 -7.16 -13.99 -8.84
CA SER A 51 -6.94 -15.25 -9.56
C SER A 51 -5.90 -15.15 -10.68
N ALA A 52 -5.84 -14.00 -11.37
CA ALA A 52 -4.80 -13.69 -12.35
C ALA A 52 -3.39 -13.74 -11.74
N LEU A 53 -3.20 -13.16 -10.56
CA LEU A 53 -1.92 -13.12 -9.83
C LEU A 53 -1.50 -14.50 -9.28
N ARG A 54 -2.40 -15.49 -9.32
CA ARG A 54 -2.12 -16.90 -9.01
C ARG A 54 -1.75 -17.74 -10.25
N GLY A 55 -1.69 -17.13 -11.43
CA GLY A 55 -1.21 -17.78 -12.65
C GLY A 55 -2.29 -18.49 -13.47
N CYS A 56 -3.56 -18.06 -13.38
CA CYS A 56 -4.63 -18.63 -14.20
C CYS A 56 -4.48 -18.22 -15.67
N THR A 57 -4.21 -19.19 -16.55
CA THR A 57 -3.81 -18.96 -17.95
C THR A 57 -4.97 -18.77 -18.93
N THR A 58 -6.21 -19.03 -18.53
CA THR A 58 -7.40 -19.00 -19.41
C THR A 58 -8.12 -17.65 -19.43
N MET A 59 -7.42 -16.57 -19.08
CA MET A 59 -8.02 -15.24 -18.87
C MET A 59 -7.90 -14.29 -20.06
N HIS A 60 -7.35 -14.75 -21.20
CA HIS A 60 -7.10 -13.87 -22.33
C HIS A 60 -8.34 -13.14 -22.87
N HIS A 61 -9.51 -13.77 -22.77
CA HIS A 61 -10.80 -13.20 -23.15
C HIS A 61 -11.19 -11.93 -22.39
N LEU A 62 -10.58 -11.65 -21.23
CA LEU A 62 -10.80 -10.43 -20.45
C LEU A 62 -10.01 -9.23 -20.99
N SER A 63 -9.02 -9.46 -21.85
CA SER A 63 -8.25 -8.38 -22.47
C SER A 63 -8.98 -7.78 -23.68
N TYR A 64 -8.62 -6.55 -24.05
CA TYR A 64 -9.09 -5.85 -25.24
C TYR A 64 -7.92 -5.15 -25.95
N GLN A 65 -8.04 -4.87 -27.25
CA GLN A 65 -7.01 -4.14 -27.99
C GLN A 65 -6.94 -2.69 -27.50
N ALA A 66 -5.72 -2.18 -27.29
CA ALA A 66 -5.50 -0.85 -26.77
C ALA A 66 -4.27 -0.22 -27.44
N GLU A 67 -4.35 1.04 -27.82
CA GLU A 67 -3.20 1.79 -28.35
C GLU A 67 -2.30 2.31 -27.22
N THR A 68 -2.91 2.65 -26.08
CA THR A 68 -2.25 3.19 -24.90
C THR A 68 -2.64 2.42 -23.66
N ILE A 69 -1.69 2.23 -22.75
CA ILE A 69 -1.88 1.50 -21.50
C ILE A 69 -1.62 2.48 -20.36
N SER A 70 -2.55 2.60 -19.41
CA SER A 70 -2.38 3.56 -18.31
C SER A 70 -1.27 3.12 -17.37
N MET A 71 -1.17 1.82 -17.10
CA MET A 71 -0.21 1.28 -16.15
C MET A 71 0.23 -0.14 -16.51
N PHE A 72 1.53 -0.37 -16.55
CA PHE A 72 2.12 -1.70 -16.66
C PHE A 72 2.29 -2.31 -15.27
N TRP A 73 1.70 -3.47 -14.99
CA TRP A 73 1.94 -4.18 -13.73
C TRP A 73 3.11 -5.14 -13.89
N SER A 74 4.24 -4.82 -13.26
CA SER A 74 5.38 -5.73 -13.15
C SER A 74 5.42 -6.38 -11.78
N HIS A 75 5.65 -7.69 -11.74
CA HIS A 75 5.70 -8.46 -10.51
C HIS A 75 6.50 -9.75 -10.69
N SER A 76 7.02 -10.31 -9.60
CA SER A 76 7.57 -11.67 -9.61
C SER A 76 6.46 -12.69 -9.42
N TRP A 77 6.47 -13.80 -10.16
CA TRP A 77 5.53 -14.91 -9.94
C TRP A 77 5.77 -15.70 -8.65
N HIS A 78 6.95 -15.57 -8.01
CA HIS A 78 7.31 -16.38 -6.84
C HIS A 78 6.83 -15.80 -5.51
N GLY A 79 6.61 -14.47 -5.45
CA GLY A 79 6.06 -13.85 -4.25
C GLY A 79 4.61 -14.27 -3.98
N GLU A 80 4.20 -14.21 -2.71
CA GLU A 80 2.86 -14.59 -2.29
C GLU A 80 1.76 -13.75 -3.00
N ALA A 81 0.90 -14.42 -3.77
CA ALA A 81 -0.12 -13.77 -4.59
C ALA A 81 -1.14 -12.96 -3.76
N TRP A 82 -1.50 -13.44 -2.57
CA TRP A 82 -2.47 -12.75 -1.70
C TRP A 82 -1.95 -11.39 -1.20
N ARG A 83 -0.64 -11.25 -0.95
CA ARG A 83 0.00 -9.99 -0.53
C ARG A 83 -0.07 -8.94 -1.63
N LYS A 84 0.20 -9.37 -2.87
CA LYS A 84 0.05 -8.54 -4.08
C LYS A 84 -1.39 -8.10 -4.26
N TRP A 85 -2.32 -9.04 -4.14
CA TRP A 85 -3.75 -8.77 -4.28
C TRP A 85 -4.24 -7.76 -3.24
N ILE A 86 -3.96 -7.95 -1.94
CA ILE A 86 -4.34 -6.98 -0.90
C ILE A 86 -3.70 -5.62 -1.13
N THR A 87 -2.42 -5.58 -1.51
CA THR A 87 -1.73 -4.32 -1.83
C THR A 87 -2.39 -3.58 -2.98
N LEU A 88 -2.81 -4.29 -4.04
CA LEU A 88 -3.53 -3.71 -5.17
C LEU A 88 -4.95 -3.28 -4.80
N LEU A 89 -5.69 -4.06 -3.99
CA LEU A 89 -7.00 -3.67 -3.50
C LEU A 89 -6.93 -2.35 -2.74
N LEU A 90 -5.99 -2.20 -1.82
CA LEU A 90 -5.82 -0.95 -1.08
C LEU A 90 -5.33 0.18 -1.97
N PHE A 91 -4.48 -0.11 -2.95
CA PHE A 91 -4.00 0.89 -3.91
C PHE A 91 -5.13 1.46 -4.78
N TYR A 92 -6.05 0.63 -5.28
CA TYR A 92 -7.14 1.08 -6.16
C TYR A 92 -8.42 1.46 -5.40
N ASN A 93 -8.81 0.68 -4.38
CA ASN A 93 -10.12 0.76 -3.75
C ASN A 93 -10.09 1.39 -2.36
N GLY A 94 -8.93 1.47 -1.69
CA GLY A 94 -8.82 1.85 -0.28
C GLY A 94 -9.44 3.21 0.06
N GLN A 95 -9.18 4.24 -0.74
CA GLN A 95 -9.77 5.55 -0.51
C GLN A 95 -11.29 5.54 -0.71
N THR A 96 -11.77 4.92 -1.79
CA THR A 96 -13.20 4.86 -2.10
C THR A 96 -13.95 4.08 -1.01
N ALA A 97 -13.36 2.97 -0.54
CA ALA A 97 -13.86 2.19 0.57
C ALA A 97 -14.01 3.03 1.83
N ALA A 98 -12.97 3.77 2.22
CA ALA A 98 -13.04 4.67 3.37
C ALA A 98 -14.11 5.76 3.21
N THR A 99 -14.21 6.40 2.04
CA THR A 99 -15.20 7.47 1.81
C THR A 99 -16.64 6.94 1.91
N ILE A 100 -16.95 5.84 1.22
CA ILE A 100 -18.29 5.24 1.25
C ILE A 100 -18.63 4.71 2.64
N ALA A 101 -17.66 4.08 3.31
CA ALA A 101 -17.83 3.60 4.67
C ALA A 101 -18.10 4.74 5.68
N CYS A 102 -17.36 5.85 5.59
CA CYS A 102 -17.61 7.01 6.43
C CYS A 102 -19.00 7.62 6.17
N PHE A 103 -19.43 7.68 4.91
CA PHE A 103 -20.78 8.14 4.58
C PHE A 103 -21.85 7.22 5.18
N GLY A 104 -21.74 5.90 4.97
CA GLY A 104 -22.70 4.94 5.54
C GLY A 104 -22.69 4.89 7.07
N SER A 105 -21.52 5.06 7.68
CA SER A 105 -21.35 5.19 9.13
C SER A 105 -22.06 6.43 9.68
N ALA A 106 -21.94 7.58 9.00
CA ALA A 106 -22.65 8.80 9.35
C ALA A 106 -24.18 8.64 9.19
N VAL A 107 -24.65 7.99 8.11
CA VAL A 107 -26.07 7.68 7.93
C VAL A 107 -26.58 6.78 9.05
N ALA A 108 -25.85 5.72 9.41
CA ALA A 108 -26.22 4.82 10.50
C ALA A 108 -26.29 5.55 11.86
N SER A 109 -25.32 6.43 12.14
CA SER A 109 -25.31 7.31 13.31
C SER A 109 -26.57 8.20 13.37
N VAL A 110 -26.94 8.82 12.25
CA VAL A 110 -28.16 9.65 12.15
C VAL A 110 -29.43 8.82 12.34
N LEU A 111 -29.53 7.65 11.69
CA LEU A 111 -30.70 6.77 11.83
C LEU A 111 -30.87 6.24 13.26
N PHE A 112 -29.77 5.98 13.97
CA PHE A 112 -29.84 5.64 15.39
C PHE A 112 -30.29 6.81 16.26
N ALA A 113 -29.78 8.01 16.00
CA ALA A 113 -30.17 9.22 16.71
C ALA A 113 -31.68 9.55 16.57
N PHE A 114 -32.27 9.25 15.40
CA PHE A 114 -33.71 9.42 15.13
C PHE A 114 -34.56 8.19 15.49
N GLU A 115 -34.03 7.26 16.27
CA GLU A 115 -34.74 6.07 16.75
C GLU A 115 -35.22 5.09 15.68
N VAL A 116 -34.75 5.24 14.44
CA VAL A 116 -35.05 4.31 13.34
C VAL A 116 -34.29 3.00 13.54
N LEU A 117 -33.06 3.05 14.04
CA LEU A 117 -32.30 1.87 14.42
C LEU A 117 -32.50 1.53 15.90
N PRO A 118 -32.63 0.24 16.25
CA PRO A 118 -32.90 -0.17 17.61
C PRO A 118 -31.66 -0.08 18.50
N VAL A 119 -31.90 0.00 19.81
CA VAL A 119 -30.88 -0.23 20.82
C VAL A 119 -30.70 -1.75 20.95
N LEU A 120 -29.50 -2.25 20.61
CA LEU A 120 -29.22 -3.70 20.61
C LEU A 120 -28.48 -4.15 21.88
N ILE A 121 -27.66 -3.28 22.46
CA ILE A 121 -26.99 -3.49 23.74
C ILE A 121 -27.22 -2.20 24.52
N GLY A 122 -27.92 -2.29 25.64
CA GLY A 122 -28.35 -1.15 26.42
C GLY A 122 -29.15 -1.61 27.64
N PRO A 123 -29.37 -0.70 28.60
CA PRO A 123 -30.13 -0.99 29.81
C PRO A 123 -31.52 -1.49 29.41
N ASP A 124 -31.89 -2.66 29.91
CA ASP A 124 -33.24 -3.20 29.74
C ASP A 124 -34.26 -2.11 30.15
N ASN A 125 -35.16 -1.77 29.23
CA ASN A 125 -36.36 -0.98 29.45
C ASN A 125 -36.17 0.43 30.04
N TYR A 126 -36.25 1.47 29.18
CA TYR A 126 -36.89 2.78 29.43
C TYR A 126 -36.93 3.31 30.88
N SER A 127 -35.84 3.19 31.64
CA SER A 127 -35.75 3.81 32.96
C SER A 127 -34.83 5.01 32.80
N GLU A 128 -35.35 6.19 33.13
CA GLU A 128 -34.68 7.49 33.10
C GLU A 128 -33.44 7.57 34.03
N ASN A 129 -32.99 6.45 34.60
CA ASN A 129 -31.99 6.36 35.66
C ASN A 129 -30.66 5.73 35.21
N VAL A 130 -30.42 5.59 33.90
CA VAL A 130 -29.19 4.98 33.40
C VAL A 130 -28.09 6.04 33.34
N PRO A 131 -26.93 5.84 34.01
CA PRO A 131 -25.82 6.77 33.95
C PRO A 131 -25.39 7.04 32.50
N ALA A 132 -25.13 8.30 32.16
CA ALA A 132 -24.71 8.69 30.81
C ALA A 132 -23.44 7.97 30.31
N SER A 133 -22.63 7.42 31.24
CA SER A 133 -21.47 6.58 30.91
C SER A 133 -21.82 5.25 30.24
N MET A 134 -23.08 4.80 30.32
CA MET A 134 -23.56 3.54 29.74
C MET A 134 -24.27 3.73 28.39
N TRP A 135 -24.40 4.96 27.89
CA TRP A 135 -25.04 5.23 26.60
C TRP A 135 -24.15 4.82 25.44
N GLN A 136 -24.63 3.89 24.61
CA GLN A 136 -23.86 3.37 23.48
C GLN A 136 -24.67 3.13 22.21
N SER A 137 -23.96 3.20 21.10
CA SER A 137 -24.32 2.69 19.79
C SER A 137 -23.12 1.90 19.26
N PHE A 138 -23.36 1.00 18.31
CA PHE A 138 -22.30 0.38 17.51
C PHE A 138 -22.63 0.36 16.01
N TRP A 139 -23.76 0.97 15.63
CA TRP A 139 -24.26 0.95 14.26
C TRP A 139 -23.31 1.67 13.30
N ALA A 140 -22.73 2.79 13.72
CA ALA A 140 -21.82 3.57 12.89
C ALA A 140 -20.54 2.78 12.60
N ALA A 141 -19.94 2.16 13.61
CA ALA A 141 -18.75 1.30 13.44
C ALA A 141 -19.04 0.03 12.64
N LEU A 142 -20.16 -0.65 12.91
CA LEU A 142 -20.54 -1.88 12.23
C LEU A 142 -20.82 -1.64 10.73
N VAL A 143 -21.68 -0.67 10.42
CA VAL A 143 -22.01 -0.31 9.03
C VAL A 143 -20.76 0.20 8.31
N GLY A 144 -19.95 1.04 8.97
CA GLY A 144 -18.68 1.51 8.44
C GLY A 144 -17.76 0.34 8.05
N MET A 145 -17.57 -0.63 8.94
CA MET A 145 -16.68 -1.76 8.68
C MET A 145 -17.19 -2.69 7.58
N ILE A 146 -18.50 -3.00 7.58
CA ILE A 146 -19.11 -3.84 6.53
C ILE A 146 -18.97 -3.16 5.17
N LEU A 147 -19.28 -1.87 5.07
CA LEU A 147 -19.15 -1.12 3.82
C LEU A 147 -17.69 -0.98 3.40
N TYR A 148 -16.78 -0.76 4.34
CA TYR A 148 -15.34 -0.66 4.05
C TYR A 148 -14.83 -1.95 3.41
N LEU A 149 -15.08 -3.11 4.02
CA LEU A 149 -14.64 -4.40 3.47
C LEU A 149 -15.35 -4.72 2.15
N SER A 150 -16.66 -4.46 2.06
CA SER A 150 -17.44 -4.72 0.85
C SER A 150 -16.95 -3.88 -0.32
N VAL A 151 -16.77 -2.58 -0.13
CA VAL A 151 -16.24 -1.70 -1.19
C VAL A 151 -14.78 -2.04 -1.48
N LEU A 152 -13.97 -2.33 -0.48
CA LEU A 152 -12.57 -2.71 -0.71
C LEU A 152 -12.45 -3.91 -1.65
N VAL A 153 -13.30 -4.93 -1.48
CA VAL A 153 -13.27 -6.18 -2.26
C VAL A 153 -14.04 -6.06 -3.58
N PHE A 154 -15.22 -5.45 -3.59
CA PHE A 154 -16.15 -5.48 -4.73
C PHE A 154 -16.14 -4.21 -5.58
N TRP A 155 -15.45 -3.14 -5.16
CA TRP A 155 -15.30 -1.97 -6.03
C TRP A 155 -14.52 -2.33 -7.29
N ARG A 156 -15.02 -1.89 -8.44
CA ARG A 156 -14.48 -2.24 -9.76
C ARG A 156 -13.68 -1.07 -10.35
N PRO A 157 -12.35 -0.98 -10.12
CA PRO A 157 -11.54 0.07 -10.71
C PRO A 157 -11.46 -0.09 -12.24
N SER A 158 -11.68 1.00 -12.97
CA SER A 158 -11.77 1.00 -14.44
C SER A 158 -10.45 1.25 -15.17
N GLY A 159 -9.33 1.42 -14.46
CA GLY A 159 -8.03 1.73 -15.07
C GLY A 159 -7.56 0.66 -16.05
N SER A 160 -7.04 1.08 -17.20
CA SER A 160 -6.53 0.22 -18.27
C SER A 160 -5.10 -0.25 -17.98
N ILE A 161 -4.91 -1.50 -17.60
CA ILE A 161 -3.62 -2.05 -17.17
C ILE A 161 -3.10 -3.12 -18.13
N PHE A 162 -1.78 -3.34 -18.11
CA PHE A 162 -1.17 -4.54 -18.68
C PHE A 162 -0.81 -5.51 -17.57
N LEU A 163 -1.26 -6.75 -17.73
CA LEU A 163 -0.84 -7.89 -16.93
C LEU A 163 -0.61 -9.07 -17.88
N ASP A 164 0.60 -9.62 -17.87
CA ASP A 164 1.08 -10.65 -18.80
C ASP A 164 0.13 -11.85 -18.94
N VAL A 165 -0.40 -12.39 -17.84
CA VAL A 165 -1.28 -13.56 -17.85
C VAL A 165 -2.63 -13.32 -18.54
N ILE A 166 -3.09 -12.07 -18.58
CA ILE A 166 -4.38 -11.68 -19.19
C ILE A 166 -4.14 -11.15 -20.62
N CYS A 167 -3.20 -10.23 -20.78
CA CYS A 167 -3.00 -9.51 -22.04
C CYS A 167 -2.29 -10.36 -23.11
N ILE A 168 -1.56 -11.41 -22.72
CA ILE A 168 -0.91 -12.36 -23.65
C ILE A 168 -1.69 -13.67 -23.61
N ASP A 169 -2.00 -14.22 -24.79
CA ASP A 169 -2.64 -15.53 -24.89
C ASP A 169 -1.68 -16.62 -24.40
N GLN A 170 -1.89 -17.11 -23.18
CA GLN A 170 -1.03 -18.13 -22.56
C GLN A 170 -1.30 -19.54 -23.12
N THR A 171 -2.43 -19.75 -23.79
CA THR A 171 -2.87 -21.07 -24.28
C THR A 171 -2.42 -21.33 -25.71
N ASN A 172 -2.48 -20.30 -26.56
CA ASN A 172 -2.00 -20.38 -27.93
C ASN A 172 -0.50 -20.12 -28.01
N LYS A 173 0.28 -21.10 -28.43
CA LYS A 173 1.75 -20.98 -28.57
C LYS A 173 2.17 -19.83 -29.49
N SER A 174 1.43 -19.59 -30.58
CA SER A 174 1.72 -18.48 -31.51
C SER A 174 1.42 -17.13 -30.86
N GLY A 175 0.25 -17.01 -30.21
CA GLY A 175 -0.15 -15.80 -29.49
C GLY A 175 0.82 -15.47 -28.34
N LYS A 176 1.23 -16.47 -27.56
CA LYS A 176 2.24 -16.34 -26.52
C LYS A 176 3.58 -15.82 -27.07
N GLY A 177 4.05 -16.41 -28.17
CA GLY A 177 5.27 -15.98 -28.85
C GLY A 177 5.20 -14.53 -29.33
N GLN A 178 4.11 -14.15 -30.02
CA GLN A 178 3.91 -12.77 -30.48
C GLN A 178 3.84 -11.77 -29.33
N GLY A 179 3.18 -12.13 -28.22
CA GLY A 179 3.09 -11.32 -27.01
C GLY A 179 4.46 -11.09 -26.37
N LEU A 180 5.25 -12.15 -26.20
CA LEU A 180 6.61 -12.06 -25.66
C LEU A 180 7.54 -11.22 -26.54
N LEU A 181 7.48 -11.40 -27.87
CA LEU A 181 8.23 -10.58 -28.82
C LEU A 181 7.80 -9.11 -28.80
N SER A 182 6.56 -8.84 -28.42
CA SER A 182 6.00 -7.48 -28.33
C SER A 182 6.14 -6.85 -26.95
N MET A 183 6.87 -7.47 -25.99
CA MET A 183 7.01 -6.94 -24.62
C MET A 183 7.51 -5.49 -24.58
N GLY A 184 8.50 -5.16 -25.42
CA GLY A 184 8.98 -3.79 -25.56
C GLY A 184 7.90 -2.80 -26.00
N ALA A 185 6.96 -3.22 -26.85
CA ALA A 185 5.84 -2.39 -27.28
C ALA A 185 4.87 -2.10 -26.13
N PHE A 186 4.53 -3.10 -25.32
CA PHE A 186 3.68 -2.89 -24.13
C PHE A 186 4.31 -1.89 -23.15
N LEU A 187 5.61 -2.02 -22.89
CA LEU A 187 6.36 -1.10 -22.01
C LEU A 187 6.38 0.32 -22.58
N LYS A 188 6.59 0.47 -23.89
CA LYS A 188 6.60 1.77 -24.58
C LYS A 188 5.22 2.43 -24.61
N SER A 189 4.16 1.66 -24.84
CA SER A 189 2.78 2.16 -24.86
C SER A 189 2.19 2.40 -23.46
N SER A 190 2.92 2.01 -22.40
CA SER A 190 2.52 2.25 -21.01
C SER A 190 2.92 3.64 -20.53
N GLN A 191 1.98 4.37 -19.93
CA GLN A 191 2.20 5.72 -19.38
C GLN A 191 2.93 5.70 -18.03
N SER A 192 2.73 4.63 -17.26
CA SER A 192 3.35 4.40 -15.95
C SER A 192 3.61 2.92 -15.74
N MET A 193 4.47 2.60 -14.77
CA MET A 193 4.76 1.23 -14.35
C MET A 193 4.51 1.11 -12.85
N LEU A 194 3.69 0.14 -12.45
CA LEU A 194 3.53 -0.28 -11.06
C LEU A 194 4.34 -1.54 -10.86
N VAL A 195 5.29 -1.48 -9.93
CA VAL A 195 6.14 -2.61 -9.57
C VAL A 195 5.71 -3.12 -8.21
N LEU A 196 5.15 -4.33 -8.17
CA LEU A 196 4.82 -5.04 -6.94
C LEU A 196 6.08 -5.73 -6.43
N TRP A 197 6.79 -5.02 -5.56
CA TRP A 197 8.11 -5.42 -5.10
C TRP A 197 8.02 -6.44 -3.98
N ASP A 198 8.64 -7.59 -4.17
CA ASP A 198 8.87 -8.61 -3.14
C ASP A 198 10.35 -8.99 -3.12
N ALA A 199 10.75 -9.81 -2.14
CA ALA A 199 12.15 -10.19 -1.95
C ALA A 199 12.76 -10.96 -3.13
N THR A 200 11.94 -11.50 -4.04
CA THR A 200 12.38 -12.27 -5.21
C THR A 200 12.37 -11.45 -6.50
N TYR A 201 11.82 -10.23 -6.48
CA TYR A 201 11.61 -9.43 -7.68
C TYR A 201 12.90 -9.13 -8.44
N SER A 202 13.95 -8.69 -7.73
CA SER A 202 15.26 -8.36 -8.31
C SER A 202 16.02 -9.58 -8.82
N ASP A 203 15.62 -10.78 -8.39
CA ASP A 203 16.34 -12.02 -8.66
C ASP A 203 15.86 -12.68 -9.96
N ARG A 204 14.98 -12.03 -10.72
CA ARG A 204 14.37 -12.57 -11.94
C ARG A 204 14.77 -11.75 -13.17
N LEU A 205 15.19 -12.44 -14.23
CA LEU A 205 15.72 -11.80 -15.42
C LEU A 205 14.66 -10.93 -16.13
N TRP A 206 13.47 -11.50 -16.32
CA TRP A 206 12.39 -10.84 -17.06
C TRP A 206 11.83 -9.60 -16.34
N THR A 207 11.73 -9.61 -15.00
CA THR A 207 11.25 -8.44 -14.23
C THR A 207 12.23 -7.26 -14.32
N MET A 208 13.54 -7.54 -14.28
CA MET A 208 14.58 -6.52 -14.44
C MET A 208 14.68 -6.05 -15.89
N PHE A 209 14.45 -6.94 -16.85
CA PHE A 209 14.32 -6.58 -18.26
C PHE A 209 13.12 -5.67 -18.52
N GLU A 210 11.97 -5.89 -17.86
CA GLU A 210 10.80 -5.01 -17.97
C GLU A 210 11.12 -3.60 -17.49
N ILE A 211 11.81 -3.45 -16.36
CA ILE A 211 12.29 -2.14 -15.90
C ILE A 211 13.24 -1.53 -16.93
N ALA A 212 14.20 -2.31 -17.44
CA ALA A 212 15.15 -1.84 -18.45
C ALA A 212 14.43 -1.30 -19.69
N GLY A 213 13.47 -2.06 -20.22
CA GLY A 213 12.65 -1.66 -21.36
C GLY A 213 11.83 -0.41 -21.04
N PHE A 214 11.19 -0.34 -19.87
CA PHE A 214 10.42 0.85 -19.49
C PHE A 214 11.29 2.11 -19.44
N LEU A 215 12.45 2.04 -18.77
CA LEU A 215 13.42 3.14 -18.71
C LEU A 215 13.93 3.54 -20.10
N LYS A 216 14.23 2.57 -20.97
CA LYS A 216 14.66 2.83 -22.35
C LYS A 216 13.56 3.49 -23.20
N SER A 217 12.31 3.14 -22.95
CA SER A 217 11.18 3.63 -23.76
C SER A 217 10.86 5.12 -23.56
N ARG A 218 11.37 5.74 -22.48
CA ARG A 218 11.15 7.15 -22.17
C ARG A 218 12.00 8.05 -23.07
N ARG A 219 11.49 9.25 -23.35
CA ARG A 219 12.26 10.25 -24.10
C ARG A 219 13.38 10.80 -23.23
N GLU A 220 14.45 11.30 -23.87
CA GLU A 220 15.51 12.00 -23.15
C GLU A 220 14.93 13.20 -22.39
N GLY A 221 15.23 13.30 -21.09
CA GLY A 221 14.67 14.30 -20.18
C GLY A 221 13.28 13.98 -19.59
N GLU A 222 12.57 12.95 -20.08
CA GLU A 222 11.31 12.50 -19.49
C GLU A 222 11.58 11.68 -18.23
N ARG A 223 11.04 12.09 -17.08
CA ARG A 223 11.16 11.32 -15.83
C ARG A 223 10.28 10.07 -15.90
N PRO A 224 10.84 8.86 -15.73
CA PRO A 224 10.05 7.63 -15.75
C PRO A 224 9.09 7.59 -14.57
N ARG A 225 7.80 7.33 -14.86
CA ARG A 225 6.75 7.19 -13.83
C ARG A 225 6.69 5.75 -13.34
N ILE A 226 7.61 5.39 -12.44
CA ILE A 226 7.64 4.08 -11.79
C ILE A 226 7.13 4.22 -10.36
N VAL A 227 6.08 3.47 -10.02
CA VAL A 227 5.52 3.38 -8.67
C VAL A 227 5.94 2.04 -8.07
N LEU A 228 6.75 2.08 -7.02
CA LEU A 228 7.19 0.88 -6.31
C LEU A 228 6.31 0.65 -5.09
N ARG A 229 5.69 -0.53 -5.00
CA ARG A 229 4.84 -0.92 -3.86
C ARG A 229 5.32 -2.25 -3.29
N PRO A 230 5.95 -2.25 -2.10
CA PRO A 230 6.27 -3.49 -1.42
C PRO A 230 4.99 -4.28 -1.14
N THR A 231 4.99 -5.57 -1.43
CA THR A 231 3.80 -6.42 -1.28
C THR A 231 3.32 -6.56 0.16
N MET A 232 4.18 -6.26 1.15
CA MET A 232 3.81 -6.21 2.57
C MET A 232 3.03 -4.95 2.97
N LEU A 233 3.01 -3.91 2.13
CA LEU A 233 2.37 -2.63 2.45
C LEU A 233 0.86 -2.78 2.64
N GLY A 234 0.19 -3.50 1.73
CA GLY A 234 -1.26 -3.75 1.84
C GLY A 234 -1.65 -4.47 3.14
N PRO A 235 -1.05 -5.64 3.44
CA PRO A 235 -1.29 -6.34 4.70
C PRO A 235 -1.10 -5.46 5.95
N CYS A 236 -0.07 -4.59 5.98
CA CYS A 236 0.15 -3.66 7.10
C CYS A 236 -1.04 -2.72 7.31
N TYR A 237 -1.59 -2.14 6.23
CA TYR A 237 -2.73 -1.24 6.32
C TYR A 237 -4.02 -1.94 6.73
N LEU A 238 -4.32 -3.08 6.11
CA LEU A 238 -5.53 -3.83 6.42
C LEU A 238 -5.50 -4.28 7.89
N LEU A 239 -4.35 -4.78 8.35
CA LEU A 239 -4.16 -5.15 9.75
C LEU A 239 -4.36 -3.95 10.68
N GLN A 240 -3.79 -2.78 10.36
CA GLN A 240 -3.98 -1.57 11.17
C GLN A 240 -5.46 -1.21 11.29
N THR A 241 -6.21 -1.21 10.19
CA THR A 241 -7.66 -0.92 10.20
C THR A 241 -8.43 -1.91 11.06
N LEU A 242 -8.17 -3.21 10.88
CA LEU A 242 -8.82 -4.27 11.66
C LEU A 242 -8.51 -4.17 13.15
N THR A 243 -7.24 -3.92 13.50
CA THR A 243 -6.82 -3.73 14.89
C THR A 243 -7.51 -2.53 15.51
N VAL A 244 -7.52 -1.37 14.85
CA VAL A 244 -8.13 -0.17 15.41
C VAL A 244 -9.62 -0.39 15.62
N PHE A 245 -10.32 -0.96 14.64
CA PHE A 245 -11.72 -1.35 14.79
C PHE A 245 -11.95 -2.26 16.01
N LEU A 246 -11.13 -3.32 16.15
CA LEU A 246 -11.25 -4.25 17.27
C LEU A 246 -10.95 -3.60 18.62
N VAL A 247 -9.89 -2.78 18.71
CA VAL A 247 -9.53 -2.06 19.94
C VAL A 247 -10.70 -1.17 20.36
N PHE A 248 -11.22 -0.32 19.47
CA PHE A 248 -12.34 0.55 19.83
C PHE A 248 -13.59 -0.24 20.21
N THR A 249 -13.92 -1.30 19.47
CA THR A 249 -15.04 -2.19 19.81
C THR A 249 -14.90 -2.77 21.22
N VAL A 250 -13.72 -3.28 21.58
CA VAL A 250 -13.47 -3.84 22.92
C VAL A 250 -13.53 -2.76 23.99
N LEU A 251 -12.93 -1.59 23.76
CA LEU A 251 -12.93 -0.49 24.73
C LEU A 251 -14.33 0.07 24.97
N ASP A 252 -15.12 0.21 23.91
CA ASP A 252 -16.51 0.65 24.02
C ASP A 252 -17.33 -0.38 24.81
N ASN A 253 -17.22 -1.68 24.50
CA ASN A 253 -17.93 -2.72 25.26
C ASN A 253 -17.53 -2.76 26.75
N ILE A 254 -16.24 -2.64 27.09
CA ILE A 254 -15.79 -2.58 28.50
C ILE A 254 -16.41 -1.36 29.21
N SER A 255 -16.55 -0.23 28.50
CA SER A 255 -17.08 1.01 29.08
C SER A 255 -18.54 0.87 29.52
N VAL A 256 -19.36 0.05 28.87
CA VAL A 256 -20.78 -0.20 29.28
C VAL A 256 -20.85 -0.83 30.66
N HIS A 257 -19.97 -1.79 30.92
CA HIS A 257 -20.06 -2.65 32.09
C HIS A 257 -19.45 -2.03 33.35
N LEU A 258 -18.82 -0.87 33.23
CA LEU A 258 -18.18 -0.17 34.34
C LEU A 258 -19.07 0.99 34.82
N SER A 259 -19.34 0.99 36.12
CA SER A 259 -20.01 2.08 36.80
C SER A 259 -19.13 3.33 36.87
N ALA A 260 -19.74 4.52 36.98
CA ALA A 260 -19.03 5.79 36.91
C ALA A 260 -17.94 5.97 38.00
N ASP A 261 -18.14 5.38 39.18
CA ASP A 261 -17.18 5.33 40.30
C ASP A 261 -15.93 4.49 40.00
N LYS A 262 -15.98 3.62 38.98
CA LYS A 262 -14.88 2.72 38.58
C LYS A 262 -14.18 3.17 37.29
N GLN A 263 -14.32 4.44 36.91
CA GLN A 263 -13.70 4.96 35.68
C GLN A 263 -12.17 4.77 35.66
N TRP A 264 -11.48 4.74 36.81
CA TRP A 264 -10.05 4.41 36.89
C TRP A 264 -9.71 2.99 36.39
N VAL A 265 -10.63 2.03 36.54
CA VAL A 265 -10.46 0.65 36.03
C VAL A 265 -10.41 0.66 34.51
N LEU A 266 -11.21 1.51 33.87
CA LEU A 266 -11.20 1.69 32.41
C LEU A 266 -9.81 2.11 31.92
N TRP A 267 -9.17 3.05 32.61
CA TRP A 267 -7.81 3.50 32.31
C TRP A 267 -6.77 2.39 32.43
N VAL A 268 -6.88 1.57 33.49
CA VAL A 268 -6.01 0.42 33.70
C VAL A 268 -6.21 -0.63 32.60
N LEU A 269 -7.44 -0.82 32.10
CA LEU A 269 -7.76 -1.77 31.03
C LEU A 269 -7.43 -1.25 29.62
N TYR A 270 -7.41 0.07 29.41
CA TYR A 270 -7.05 0.67 28.12
C TYR A 270 -5.61 0.32 27.72
N VAL A 271 -4.70 0.33 28.69
CA VAL A 271 -3.28 0.01 28.46
C VAL A 271 -3.11 -1.40 27.87
N PRO A 272 -3.53 -2.50 28.53
CA PRO A 272 -3.35 -3.85 28.01
C PRO A 272 -4.12 -4.10 26.72
N VAL A 273 -5.33 -3.55 26.53
CA VAL A 273 -6.08 -3.71 25.27
C VAL A 273 -5.33 -3.06 24.10
N CYS A 274 -4.88 -1.82 24.26
CA CYS A 274 -4.06 -1.14 23.26
C CYS A 274 -2.73 -1.88 23.04
N PHE A 275 -2.09 -2.37 24.10
CA PHE A 275 -0.83 -3.10 24.03
C PHE A 275 -0.99 -4.39 23.22
N CYS A 276 -1.97 -5.23 23.55
CA CYS A 276 -2.25 -6.48 22.86
C CYS A 276 -2.64 -6.24 21.39
N GLY A 277 -3.54 -5.28 21.14
CA GLY A 277 -3.98 -4.96 19.78
C GLY A 277 -2.86 -4.43 18.90
N LEU A 278 -2.11 -3.44 19.36
CA LEU A 278 -1.09 -2.75 18.58
C LEU A 278 0.24 -3.53 18.47
N TYR A 279 0.49 -4.52 19.34
CA TYR A 279 1.71 -5.33 19.27
C TYR A 279 1.89 -6.02 17.91
N ILE A 280 0.81 -6.59 17.36
CA ILE A 280 0.85 -7.28 16.06
C ILE A 280 1.15 -6.28 14.93
N ASN A 281 0.63 -5.05 15.01
CA ASN A 281 1.00 -3.98 14.07
C ASN A 281 2.48 -3.63 14.17
N THR A 282 3.02 -3.44 15.39
CA THR A 282 4.46 -3.16 15.56
C THR A 282 5.33 -4.26 14.95
N ALA A 283 5.02 -5.52 15.24
CA ALA A 283 5.77 -6.65 14.70
C ALA A 283 5.71 -6.66 13.16
N THR A 284 4.53 -6.41 12.59
CA THR A 284 4.32 -6.38 11.14
C THR A 284 5.05 -5.20 10.49
N PHE A 285 5.03 -4.00 11.08
CA PHE A 285 5.79 -2.85 10.59
C PHE A 285 7.29 -3.10 10.62
N ARG A 286 7.82 -3.74 11.66
CA ARG A 286 9.26 -4.10 11.70
C ARG A 286 9.64 -5.09 10.61
N ILE A 287 8.78 -6.08 10.33
CA ILE A 287 8.98 -7.01 9.21
C ILE A 287 8.95 -6.26 7.87
N TYR A 288 7.99 -5.35 7.69
CA TYR A 288 7.89 -4.50 6.51
C TYR A 288 9.17 -3.68 6.30
N PHE A 289 9.59 -2.92 7.31
CA PHE A 289 10.76 -2.04 7.20
C PHE A 289 12.06 -2.84 6.98
N ARG A 290 12.21 -4.00 7.64
CA ARG A 290 13.31 -4.94 7.38
C ARG A 290 13.31 -5.41 5.92
N SER A 291 12.16 -5.86 5.41
CA SER A 291 12.05 -6.31 4.01
C SER A 291 12.38 -5.22 3.01
N VAL A 292 12.01 -3.97 3.32
CA VAL A 292 12.32 -2.78 2.52
C VAL A 292 13.83 -2.51 2.55
N ASN A 293 14.45 -2.52 3.73
CA ASN A 293 15.89 -2.30 3.87
C ASN A 293 16.71 -3.40 3.17
N ASP A 294 16.33 -4.66 3.36
CA ASP A 294 16.99 -5.80 2.69
C ASP A 294 16.88 -5.68 1.16
N SER A 295 15.76 -5.18 0.65
CA SER A 295 15.57 -4.92 -0.79
C SER A 295 16.48 -3.80 -1.29
N MET A 296 16.63 -2.72 -0.51
CA MET A 296 17.53 -1.60 -0.84
C MET A 296 18.99 -2.06 -0.86
N ASP A 297 19.42 -2.83 0.14
CA ASP A 297 20.79 -3.33 0.25
C ASP A 297 21.14 -4.34 -0.86
N ARG A 298 20.16 -5.14 -1.29
CA ARG A 298 20.29 -6.02 -2.46
C ARG A 298 20.40 -5.21 -3.74
N LEU A 299 19.54 -4.20 -3.92
CA LEU A 299 19.52 -3.39 -5.12
C LEU A 299 20.81 -2.56 -5.30
N ALA A 300 21.39 -2.07 -4.19
CA ALA A 300 22.65 -1.33 -4.20
C ALA A 300 23.85 -2.16 -4.71
N ARG A 301 23.81 -3.49 -4.50
CA ARG A 301 24.86 -4.43 -4.94
C ARG A 301 24.41 -5.32 -6.08
N TRP A 302 23.27 -5.01 -6.70
CA TRP A 302 22.64 -5.87 -7.68
C TRP A 302 23.49 -6.02 -8.93
N SER A 303 23.62 -7.23 -9.45
CA SER A 303 24.38 -7.56 -10.67
C SER A 303 23.51 -8.43 -11.57
N LEU A 304 23.53 -8.16 -12.88
CA LEU A 304 22.76 -8.92 -13.85
C LEU A 304 23.27 -10.36 -13.99
N ALA A 305 24.54 -10.60 -13.67
CA ALA A 305 25.14 -11.94 -13.68
C ALA A 305 24.43 -12.88 -12.68
N ASP A 306 24.07 -12.37 -11.50
CA ASP A 306 23.51 -13.15 -10.39
C ASP A 306 21.99 -13.39 -10.51
N VAL A 307 21.34 -12.78 -11.50
CA VAL A 307 19.90 -12.85 -11.69
C VAL A 307 19.49 -14.21 -12.24
N ASN A 308 18.43 -14.83 -11.71
CA ASN A 308 17.95 -16.12 -12.18
C ASN A 308 17.19 -16.01 -13.50
N CYS A 309 17.47 -16.97 -14.39
CA CYS A 309 16.80 -17.14 -15.67
C CYS A 309 16.25 -18.56 -15.73
N PHE A 310 14.93 -18.72 -15.86
CA PHE A 310 14.27 -20.04 -15.88
C PHE A 310 14.85 -20.95 -16.97
N CYS A 311 15.04 -20.39 -18.17
CA CYS A 311 15.64 -21.10 -19.30
C CYS A 311 17.03 -21.68 -18.98
N CYS A 312 17.89 -20.93 -18.28
CA CYS A 312 19.21 -21.40 -17.87
C CYS A 312 19.14 -22.41 -16.71
N SER A 313 18.25 -22.18 -15.73
CA SER A 313 18.10 -23.07 -14.57
C SER A 313 17.55 -24.45 -14.94
N ASP A 314 16.75 -24.55 -15.99
CA ASP A 314 16.26 -25.82 -16.55
C ASP A 314 17.23 -26.43 -17.59
N GLY A 315 18.48 -25.97 -17.65
CA GLY A 315 19.49 -26.50 -18.57
C GLY A 315 19.13 -26.37 -20.05
N HIS A 316 18.34 -25.35 -20.42
CA HIS A 316 17.85 -25.12 -21.79
C HIS A 316 16.96 -26.24 -22.36
N ASN A 317 16.44 -27.15 -21.53
CA ASN A 317 15.63 -28.30 -21.99
C ASN A 317 14.38 -27.89 -22.76
N GLN A 318 13.68 -26.85 -22.29
CA GLN A 318 12.42 -26.39 -22.90
C GLN A 318 12.61 -25.36 -24.02
N SER A 319 13.81 -24.83 -24.18
CA SER A 319 14.01 -23.58 -24.93
C SER A 319 14.40 -23.78 -26.40
N ARG A 320 14.46 -25.03 -26.88
CA ARG A 320 14.73 -25.38 -28.30
C ARG A 320 15.97 -24.65 -28.87
N GLY A 321 17.00 -24.45 -28.05
CA GLY A 321 18.24 -23.76 -28.42
C GLY A 321 18.20 -22.23 -28.31
N LEU A 322 17.11 -21.64 -27.81
CA LEU A 322 17.02 -20.21 -27.50
C LEU A 322 17.34 -19.95 -26.03
N CYS A 323 18.21 -19.00 -25.74
CA CYS A 323 18.52 -18.61 -24.36
C CYS A 323 17.94 -17.23 -24.05
N ASP A 324 16.99 -17.16 -23.12
CA ASP A 324 16.39 -15.89 -22.67
C ASP A 324 17.46 -14.92 -22.17
N ARG A 325 18.50 -15.43 -21.50
CA ARG A 325 19.61 -14.61 -20.99
C ARG A 325 20.39 -13.96 -22.13
N GLU A 326 20.69 -14.70 -23.20
CA GLU A 326 21.38 -14.15 -24.37
C GLU A 326 20.56 -13.05 -25.03
N ILE A 327 19.26 -13.30 -25.24
CA ILE A 327 18.33 -12.35 -25.85
C ILE A 327 18.28 -11.07 -25.02
N VAL A 328 18.06 -11.19 -23.70
CA VAL A 328 17.97 -10.05 -22.78
C VAL A 328 19.29 -9.28 -22.71
N LEU A 329 20.43 -9.96 -22.62
CA LEU A 329 21.76 -9.32 -22.61
C LEU A 329 22.02 -8.54 -23.89
N LYS A 330 21.66 -9.10 -25.04
CA LYS A 330 21.78 -8.42 -26.32
C LYS A 330 20.90 -7.16 -26.35
N CYS A 331 19.64 -7.26 -25.94
CA CYS A 331 18.75 -6.11 -25.84
C CYS A 331 19.32 -5.01 -24.93
N ILE A 332 19.83 -5.38 -23.76
CA ILE A 332 20.43 -4.45 -22.78
C ILE A 332 21.65 -3.74 -23.38
N ARG A 333 22.58 -4.49 -23.98
CA ARG A 333 23.77 -3.92 -24.64
C ARG A 333 23.37 -2.95 -25.74
N THR A 334 22.39 -3.28 -26.56
CA THR A 334 21.91 -2.37 -27.62
C THR A 334 21.20 -1.13 -27.05
N TRP A 335 20.43 -1.27 -25.97
CA TRP A 335 19.66 -0.18 -25.41
C TRP A 335 20.48 0.82 -24.58
N PHE A 336 21.47 0.32 -23.84
CA PHE A 336 22.25 1.07 -22.85
C PHE A 336 23.75 1.18 -23.21
N GLY A 337 24.18 0.58 -24.32
CA GLY A 337 25.59 0.54 -24.75
C GLY A 337 26.37 -0.61 -24.10
N SER A 338 26.16 -0.88 -22.81
CA SER A 338 26.79 -2.00 -22.12
C SER A 338 25.93 -2.53 -20.96
N VAL A 339 26.32 -3.68 -20.41
CA VAL A 339 25.65 -4.26 -19.23
C VAL A 339 25.96 -3.42 -17.99
N GLU A 340 27.19 -2.93 -17.90
CA GLU A 340 27.70 -2.13 -16.78
C GLU A 340 26.95 -0.81 -16.65
N GLU A 341 26.65 -0.14 -17.78
CA GLU A 341 25.88 1.11 -17.74
C GLU A 341 24.42 0.86 -17.33
N PHE A 342 23.84 -0.27 -17.72
CA PHE A 342 22.52 -0.66 -17.24
C PHE A 342 22.53 -0.98 -15.74
N GLU A 343 23.47 -1.79 -15.26
CA GLU A 343 23.63 -2.07 -13.84
C GLU A 343 23.83 -0.79 -13.02
N LYS A 344 24.64 0.14 -13.53
CA LYS A 344 24.83 1.46 -12.92
C LYS A 344 23.50 2.22 -12.83
N ARG A 345 22.67 2.25 -13.87
CA ARG A 345 21.33 2.87 -13.81
C ARG A 345 20.42 2.17 -12.80
N VAL A 346 20.46 0.85 -12.69
CA VAL A 346 19.70 0.11 -11.68
C VAL A 346 20.16 0.48 -10.27
N ARG A 347 21.47 0.43 -10.00
CA ARG A 347 22.07 0.76 -8.69
C ARG A 347 21.92 2.23 -8.31
N THR A 348 21.66 3.12 -9.28
CA THR A 348 21.52 4.57 -9.03
C THR A 348 20.09 5.02 -9.20
N GLU A 349 19.57 5.11 -10.41
CA GLU A 349 18.24 5.65 -10.73
C GLU A 349 17.13 4.81 -10.09
N LEU A 350 17.10 3.49 -10.30
CA LEU A 350 16.04 2.65 -9.71
C LEU A 350 16.15 2.60 -8.18
N LEU A 351 17.37 2.50 -7.64
CA LEU A 351 17.59 2.60 -6.19
C LEU A 351 17.11 3.95 -5.65
N ASN A 352 17.38 5.06 -6.33
CA ASN A 352 16.92 6.39 -5.92
C ASN A 352 15.40 6.50 -5.97
N ILE A 353 14.74 5.94 -6.98
CA ILE A 353 13.27 5.87 -7.03
C ILE A 353 12.75 5.04 -5.85
N PHE A 354 13.36 3.88 -5.58
CA PHE A 354 12.99 3.02 -4.45
C PHE A 354 13.14 3.77 -3.12
N VAL A 355 14.32 4.34 -2.87
CA VAL A 355 14.64 5.18 -1.71
C VAL A 355 13.64 6.32 -1.56
N TYR A 356 13.32 7.03 -2.63
CA TYR A 356 12.39 8.15 -2.63
C TYR A 356 10.97 7.71 -2.27
N GLU A 357 10.46 6.68 -2.93
CA GLU A 357 9.14 6.10 -2.66
C GLU A 357 9.05 5.56 -1.23
N GLN A 358 10.08 4.88 -0.74
CA GLN A 358 10.06 4.36 0.63
C GLN A 358 10.23 5.45 1.69
N SER A 359 11.13 6.41 1.51
CA SER A 359 11.36 7.46 2.51
C SER A 359 10.18 8.43 2.63
N ARG A 360 9.56 8.81 1.51
CA ARG A 360 8.46 9.80 1.48
C ARG A 360 7.06 9.19 1.44
N GLN A 361 6.90 7.99 0.87
CA GLN A 361 5.59 7.38 0.63
C GLN A 361 5.37 6.03 1.32
N SER A 362 6.25 5.55 2.22
CA SER A 362 5.97 4.30 2.97
C SER A 362 4.59 4.35 3.63
N PHE A 363 4.32 5.45 4.34
CA PHE A 363 3.00 5.73 4.88
C PHE A 363 2.68 7.22 4.72
N THR A 364 1.97 7.56 3.64
CA THR A 364 1.49 8.95 3.47
C THR A 364 0.39 9.25 4.48
N TYR A 365 0.26 10.52 4.88
CA TYR A 365 -0.81 10.94 5.80
C TYR A 365 -2.19 10.51 5.32
N ARG A 366 -2.46 10.62 4.02
CA ARG A 366 -3.72 10.19 3.40
C ARG A 366 -4.00 8.69 3.60
N GLN A 367 -3.00 7.84 3.39
CA GLN A 367 -3.15 6.40 3.59
C GLN A 367 -3.31 6.06 5.08
N VAL A 368 -2.60 6.76 5.98
CA VAL A 368 -2.74 6.57 7.42
C VAL A 368 -4.14 6.99 7.89
N ALA A 369 -4.63 8.16 7.47
CA ALA A 369 -6.00 8.58 7.75
C ALA A 369 -7.02 7.57 7.22
N THR A 370 -6.80 7.02 6.03
CA THR A 370 -7.63 5.93 5.48
C THR A 370 -7.60 4.68 6.35
N ALA A 371 -6.43 4.28 6.86
CA ALA A 371 -6.31 3.09 7.70
C ALA A 371 -6.89 3.29 9.11
N LEU A 372 -6.99 4.54 9.57
CA LEU A 372 -7.49 4.93 10.90
C LEU A 372 -8.97 5.36 10.90
N VAL A 373 -9.70 5.22 9.80
CA VAL A 373 -11.15 5.57 9.75
C VAL A 373 -12.03 4.92 10.83
N PRO A 374 -11.74 3.73 11.40
CA PRO A 374 -12.58 3.20 12.47
C PRO A 374 -12.60 4.08 13.73
N VAL A 375 -11.60 4.95 13.92
CA VAL A 375 -11.59 5.95 15.00
C VAL A 375 -12.84 6.82 14.91
N ILE A 376 -13.08 7.47 13.76
CA ILE A 376 -14.23 8.38 13.63
C ILE A 376 -15.57 7.63 13.72
N TRP A 377 -15.64 6.38 13.28
CA TRP A 377 -16.88 5.60 13.39
C TRP A 377 -17.27 5.34 14.85
N SER A 378 -16.33 4.99 15.73
CA SER A 378 -16.61 4.84 17.17
C SER A 378 -17.07 6.16 17.80
N TYR A 379 -16.51 7.30 17.39
CA TYR A 379 -16.99 8.60 17.86
C TYR A 379 -18.37 8.99 17.32
N LEU A 380 -18.72 8.57 16.09
CA LEU A 380 -20.07 8.74 15.55
C LEU A 380 -21.11 7.92 16.30
N ASP A 381 -20.73 6.73 16.78
CA ASP A 381 -21.57 5.93 17.66
C ASP A 381 -21.84 6.68 18.98
N ARG A 382 -20.79 7.19 19.63
CA ARG A 382 -20.94 8.02 20.85
C ARG A 382 -21.79 9.26 20.58
N ALA A 383 -21.54 9.97 19.49
CA ALA A 383 -22.29 11.17 19.12
C ALA A 383 -23.78 10.88 18.96
N SER A 384 -24.14 9.77 18.30
CA SER A 384 -25.54 9.36 18.13
C SER A 384 -26.21 8.94 19.43
N ALA A 385 -25.47 8.30 20.34
CA ALA A 385 -25.97 7.95 21.66
C ALA A 385 -26.26 9.21 22.50
N TRP A 386 -25.36 10.20 22.49
CA TRP A 386 -25.63 11.49 23.13
C TRP A 386 -26.82 12.20 22.48
N ALA A 387 -26.93 12.20 21.15
CA ALA A 387 -28.05 12.83 20.46
C ALA A 387 -29.40 12.23 20.86
N ARG A 388 -29.46 10.90 21.05
CA ARG A 388 -30.68 10.16 21.37
C ARG A 388 -31.09 10.25 22.83
N PHE A 389 -30.14 10.04 23.76
CA PHE A 389 -30.47 9.80 25.16
C PHE A 389 -30.38 11.05 26.05
N THR A 390 -29.86 12.17 25.55
CA THR A 390 -29.77 13.42 26.33
C THR A 390 -31.16 14.04 26.53
N THR A 391 -31.57 14.22 27.78
CA THR A 391 -32.85 14.86 28.15
C THR A 391 -32.71 16.28 28.71
N GLY A 392 -31.56 16.66 29.28
CA GLY A 392 -31.39 17.94 29.99
C GLY A 392 -30.57 19.04 29.31
N SER A 393 -29.44 18.69 28.66
CA SER A 393 -28.62 19.65 27.90
C SER A 393 -28.95 19.58 26.40
N ASP A 394 -28.53 20.56 25.59
CA ASP A 394 -28.78 20.50 24.14
C ASP A 394 -28.09 19.26 23.52
N PRO A 395 -28.86 18.25 23.04
CA PRO A 395 -28.29 17.02 22.48
C PRO A 395 -27.39 17.30 21.27
N ARG A 396 -27.66 18.38 20.52
CA ARG A 396 -26.86 18.78 19.35
C ARG A 396 -25.46 19.23 19.76
N ILE A 397 -25.35 19.95 20.87
CA ILE A 397 -24.07 20.41 21.41
C ILE A 397 -23.24 19.19 21.84
N GLN A 398 -23.84 18.24 22.57
CA GLN A 398 -23.14 17.03 23.02
C GLN A 398 -22.70 16.15 21.83
N ALA A 399 -23.56 15.95 20.84
CA ALA A 399 -23.21 15.20 19.64
C ALA A 399 -22.08 15.90 18.85
N SER A 400 -22.15 17.22 18.70
CA SER A 400 -21.10 18.00 18.02
C SER A 400 -19.75 17.89 18.73
N ARG A 401 -19.74 17.85 20.06
CA ARG A 401 -18.54 17.65 20.87
C ARG A 401 -17.87 16.31 20.54
N GLU A 402 -18.63 15.22 20.51
CA GLU A 402 -18.06 13.90 20.19
C GLU A 402 -17.57 13.81 18.74
N ILE A 403 -18.23 14.48 17.79
CA ILE A 403 -17.76 14.56 16.40
C ILE A 403 -16.42 15.31 16.32
N ILE A 404 -16.31 16.49 16.95
CA ILE A 404 -15.07 17.27 16.99
C ILE A 404 -13.96 16.46 17.65
N ARG A 405 -14.27 15.81 18.77
CA ARG A 405 -13.35 14.91 19.47
C ARG A 405 -12.88 13.78 18.55
N GLY A 406 -13.79 13.12 17.83
CA GLY A 406 -13.46 12.08 16.88
C GLY A 406 -12.57 12.55 15.73
N LEU A 407 -12.82 13.74 15.20
CA LEU A 407 -11.97 14.34 14.17
C LEU A 407 -10.56 14.65 14.71
N SER A 408 -10.44 15.18 15.91
CA SER A 408 -9.15 15.43 16.58
C SER A 408 -8.35 14.14 16.76
N TRP A 409 -9.01 13.07 17.18
CA TRP A 409 -8.38 11.76 17.37
C TRP A 409 -8.00 11.11 16.03
N TRP A 410 -8.89 11.12 15.06
CA TRP A 410 -8.69 10.47 13.76
C TRP A 410 -7.64 11.18 12.90
N LEU A 411 -7.65 12.51 12.85
CA LEU A 411 -6.79 13.29 11.96
C LEU A 411 -5.57 13.89 12.67
N GLY A 412 -5.59 13.99 13.99
CA GLY A 412 -4.50 14.52 14.80
C GLY A 412 -3.74 13.43 15.55
N VAL A 413 -4.32 12.95 16.66
CA VAL A 413 -3.60 12.12 17.64
C VAL A 413 -3.20 10.76 17.08
N ALA A 414 -4.13 10.01 16.47
CA ALA A 414 -3.86 8.66 16.00
C ALA A 414 -2.81 8.61 14.87
N PRO A 415 -2.81 9.53 13.87
CA PRO A 415 -1.74 9.62 12.89
C PRO A 415 -0.36 9.90 13.50
N VAL A 416 -0.28 10.70 14.57
CA VAL A 416 0.98 10.98 15.31
C VAL A 416 1.46 9.74 16.05
N ALA A 417 0.58 9.04 16.76
CA ALA A 417 0.92 7.78 17.44
C ALA A 417 1.40 6.72 16.43
N PHE A 418 0.70 6.56 15.31
CA PHE A 418 1.08 5.68 14.20
C PHE A 418 2.45 6.04 13.64
N LEU A 419 2.71 7.34 13.41
CA LEU A 419 3.97 7.81 12.86
C LEU A 419 5.16 7.47 13.78
N ILE A 420 5.00 7.71 15.09
CA ILE A 420 6.02 7.39 16.10
C ILE A 420 6.27 5.88 16.16
N GLN A 421 5.20 5.08 16.12
CA GLN A 421 5.29 3.62 16.07
C GLN A 421 6.09 3.15 14.85
N CYS A 422 5.74 3.63 13.64
CA CYS A 422 6.44 3.28 12.40
C CYS A 422 7.90 3.73 12.41
N ARG A 423 8.19 4.93 12.92
CA ARG A 423 9.57 5.45 13.00
C ARG A 423 10.45 4.61 13.89
N LEU A 424 9.98 4.28 15.10
CA LEU A 424 10.71 3.42 16.00
C LEU A 424 10.81 1.99 15.47
N ALA A 425 9.78 1.47 14.82
CA ALA A 425 9.83 0.18 14.14
C ALA A 425 10.90 0.15 13.03
N CYS A 426 11.02 1.22 12.24
CA CYS A 426 12.06 1.37 11.23
C CYS A 426 13.46 1.45 11.86
N LEU A 427 13.64 2.27 12.91
CA LEU A 427 14.93 2.37 13.62
C LEU A 427 15.37 1.04 14.24
N LEU A 428 14.42 0.24 14.73
CA LEU A 428 14.65 -1.04 15.40
C LEU A 428 14.42 -2.25 14.47
N GLN A 429 14.47 -2.07 13.15
CA GLN A 429 14.16 -3.12 12.18
C GLN A 429 15.20 -4.25 12.14
N ARG A 430 16.43 -4.01 12.63
CA ARG A 430 17.53 -4.98 12.59
C ARG A 430 17.13 -6.28 13.30
N LYS A 431 17.56 -7.41 12.71
CA LYS A 431 17.31 -8.75 13.26
C LYS A 431 18.06 -8.90 14.58
N SER A 432 17.38 -9.41 15.60
CA SER A 432 17.96 -9.65 16.92
C SER A 432 17.35 -10.91 17.52
N ASN A 433 18.05 -11.54 18.47
CA ASN A 433 17.54 -12.71 19.18
C ASN A 433 16.36 -12.36 20.11
N CYS A 434 16.17 -11.07 20.44
CA CYS A 434 15.11 -10.59 21.31
C CYS A 434 14.02 -9.80 20.55
N GLU A 435 13.49 -10.36 19.46
CA GLU A 435 12.45 -9.71 18.64
C GLU A 435 11.24 -9.20 19.44
N PRO A 436 10.67 -9.97 20.41
CA PRO A 436 9.52 -9.50 21.17
C PRO A 436 9.83 -8.25 22.00
N LEU A 437 11.02 -8.21 22.63
CA LEU A 437 11.45 -7.08 23.43
C LEU A 437 11.63 -5.81 22.58
N LEU A 438 12.16 -5.95 21.36
CA LEU A 438 12.30 -4.83 20.43
C LEU A 438 10.95 -4.31 19.91
N ASN A 439 9.91 -5.14 19.86
CA ASN A 439 8.55 -4.70 19.56
C ASN A 439 7.94 -3.85 20.70
N LEU A 440 8.40 -4.02 21.95
CA LEU A 440 7.83 -3.30 23.09
C LEU A 440 8.14 -1.81 23.05
N LEU A 441 9.30 -1.40 22.53
CA LEU A 441 9.69 0.01 22.55
C LEU A 441 8.84 0.91 21.62
N PRO A 442 8.64 0.58 20.31
CA PRO A 442 7.72 1.32 19.46
C PRO A 442 6.29 1.30 19.99
N LEU A 443 5.87 0.17 20.55
CA LEU A 443 4.55 -0.01 21.14
C LEU A 443 4.35 0.91 22.35
N LEU A 444 5.27 0.88 23.32
CA LEU A 444 5.24 1.72 24.51
C LEU A 444 5.20 3.20 24.15
N ALA A 445 6.01 3.62 23.18
CA ALA A 445 6.00 5.01 22.71
C ALA A 445 4.66 5.42 22.10
N SER A 446 4.06 4.56 21.26
CA SER A 446 2.74 4.82 20.68
C SER A 446 1.62 4.88 21.73
N VAL A 447 1.66 3.98 22.71
CA VAL A 447 0.70 3.95 23.83
C VAL A 447 0.90 5.17 24.73
N LEU A 448 2.14 5.60 24.98
CA LEU A 448 2.43 6.81 25.77
C LEU A 448 1.88 8.08 25.10
N VAL A 449 1.93 8.17 23.77
CA VAL A 449 1.31 9.27 23.02
C VAL A 449 -0.20 9.25 23.21
N ILE A 450 -0.83 8.08 23.10
CA ILE A 450 -2.27 7.92 23.32
C ILE A 450 -2.66 8.30 24.76
N LEU A 451 -1.92 7.82 25.77
CA LEU A 451 -2.16 8.12 27.18
C LEU A 451 -1.95 9.60 27.49
N THR A 452 -0.91 10.23 26.94
CA THR A 452 -0.66 11.67 27.10
C THR A 452 -1.80 12.48 26.48
N ALA A 453 -2.27 12.11 25.29
CA ALA A 453 -3.39 12.79 24.64
C ALA A 453 -4.70 12.62 25.41
N LEU A 454 -4.95 11.42 25.96
CA LEU A 454 -6.09 11.17 26.84
C LEU A 454 -6.02 11.97 28.14
N LEU A 455 -4.85 12.06 28.77
CA LEU A 455 -4.65 12.88 29.97
C LEU A 455 -4.86 14.37 29.67
N LEU A 456 -4.31 14.86 28.55
CA LEU A 456 -4.52 16.23 28.10
C LEU A 456 -6.00 16.51 27.88
N GLU A 457 -6.70 15.60 27.21
CA GLU A 457 -8.14 15.68 27.01
C GLU A 457 -8.89 15.73 28.36
N GLN A 458 -8.54 14.89 29.34
CA GLN A 458 -9.14 14.94 30.68
C GLN A 458 -8.89 16.25 31.41
N LEU A 459 -7.66 16.77 31.37
CA LEU A 459 -7.31 18.05 31.98
C LEU A 459 -8.10 19.19 31.35
N LEU A 460 -8.24 19.17 30.02
CA LEU A 460 -9.10 20.11 29.28
C LEU A 460 -10.58 19.93 29.64
N PHE A 461 -11.05 18.73 29.97
CA PHE A 461 -12.41 18.51 30.44
C PHE A 461 -12.65 19.01 31.87
N GLN A 462 -11.67 18.86 32.77
CA GLN A 462 -11.77 19.28 34.17
C GLN A 462 -11.62 20.79 34.37
N GLN A 463 -10.81 21.45 33.54
CA GLN A 463 -10.61 22.89 33.61
C GLN A 463 -11.79 23.61 32.92
N GLN A 464 -12.73 24.14 33.71
CA GLN A 464 -13.75 25.08 33.26
C GLN A 464 -13.11 26.46 32.97
N PHE A 465 -12.22 26.54 31.96
CA PHE A 465 -11.55 27.79 31.58
C PHE A 465 -12.50 28.91 31.16
N ILE A 466 -13.74 28.57 30.79
CA ILE A 466 -14.78 29.51 30.37
C ILE A 466 -16.04 29.17 31.17
N GLN A 467 -16.56 30.11 31.96
CA GLN A 467 -17.87 29.97 32.61
C GLN A 467 -18.95 29.78 31.53
N GLY A 468 -19.52 28.57 31.41
CA GLY A 468 -20.49 28.16 30.40
C GLY A 468 -20.19 26.76 29.84
N ASP A 469 -20.91 26.32 28.79
CA ASP A 469 -20.71 25.05 28.04
C ASP A 469 -19.36 25.01 27.27
N GLY A 470 -18.24 25.35 27.93
CA GLY A 470 -16.90 25.48 27.37
C GLY A 470 -16.25 24.17 26.89
N HIS A 471 -16.93 23.04 27.02
CA HIS A 471 -16.43 21.73 26.58
C HIS A 471 -16.18 21.67 25.08
N VAL A 472 -16.99 22.34 24.26
CA VAL A 472 -16.76 22.42 22.80
C VAL A 472 -15.48 23.19 22.50
N VAL A 473 -15.26 24.33 23.17
CA VAL A 473 -14.05 25.16 22.99
C VAL A 473 -12.80 24.35 23.33
N ASN A 474 -12.83 23.59 24.42
CA ASN A 474 -11.72 22.74 24.82
C ASN A 474 -11.41 21.63 23.81
N MET A 475 -12.42 21.04 23.17
CA MET A 475 -12.21 20.06 22.09
C MET A 475 -11.69 20.72 20.81
N VAL A 476 -12.11 21.95 20.50
CA VAL A 476 -11.55 22.74 19.40
C VAL A 476 -10.08 23.07 19.65
N LEU A 477 -9.69 23.38 20.89
CA LEU A 477 -8.29 23.58 21.26
C LEU A 477 -7.47 22.30 21.07
N LEU A 478 -8.01 21.14 21.46
CA LEU A 478 -7.36 19.85 21.22
C LEU A 478 -7.17 19.60 19.71
N ALA A 479 -8.19 19.90 18.88
CA ALA A 479 -8.11 19.82 17.43
C ALA A 479 -7.03 20.77 16.86
N ALA A 480 -7.03 22.02 17.34
CA ALA A 480 -6.12 23.06 16.92
C ALA A 480 -4.66 22.77 17.29
N ALA A 481 -4.41 21.98 18.34
CA ALA A 481 -3.07 21.49 18.67
C ALA A 481 -2.70 20.23 17.87
N GLY A 482 -3.61 19.26 17.78
CA GLY A 482 -3.35 17.95 17.19
C GLY A 482 -3.19 17.96 15.67
N LEU A 483 -4.05 18.69 14.96
CA LEU A 483 -4.05 18.72 13.49
C LEU A 483 -2.78 19.37 12.91
N PRO A 484 -2.34 20.56 13.38
CA PRO A 484 -1.11 21.15 12.88
C PRO A 484 0.11 20.32 13.25
N LEU A 485 0.15 19.71 14.44
CA LEU A 485 1.23 18.82 14.83
C LEU A 485 1.33 17.60 13.88
N ALA A 486 0.21 16.93 13.62
CA ALA A 486 0.17 15.82 12.67
C ALA A 486 0.63 16.27 11.28
N TRP A 487 0.12 17.39 10.79
CA TRP A 487 0.52 17.93 9.49
C TRP A 487 2.02 18.26 9.42
N LEU A 488 2.56 18.96 10.43
CA LEU A 488 3.99 19.29 10.52
C LEU A 488 4.85 18.03 10.54
N LEU A 489 4.50 17.05 11.38
CA LEU A 489 5.24 15.81 11.50
C LEU A 489 5.23 15.01 10.19
N TYR A 490 4.09 14.90 9.50
CA TYR A 490 4.06 14.20 8.21
C TYR A 490 4.76 14.98 7.08
N ARG A 491 4.76 16.32 7.13
CA ARG A 491 5.44 17.16 6.14
C ARG A 491 6.96 17.13 6.27
N TYR A 492 7.48 17.19 7.49
CA TYR A 492 8.92 17.37 7.75
C TYR A 492 9.62 16.09 8.22
N VAL A 493 8.91 15.24 8.96
CA VAL A 493 9.44 13.94 9.40
C VAL A 493 9.01 12.88 8.38
N GLY A 494 7.71 12.61 8.21
CA GLY A 494 7.20 11.50 7.39
C GLY A 494 7.53 10.13 8.01
N ALA A 495 6.97 9.02 7.51
CA ALA A 495 7.08 7.71 8.17
C ALA A 495 8.25 6.83 7.71
N GLY A 496 8.85 7.12 6.55
CA GLY A 496 9.93 6.31 6.00
C GLY A 496 11.30 6.62 6.61
N PRO A 497 12.33 5.78 6.40
CA PRO A 497 13.67 6.01 6.94
C PRO A 497 14.20 7.41 6.56
N THR A 498 14.89 8.07 7.49
CA THR A 498 15.69 9.27 7.19
C THR A 498 16.89 8.83 6.38
N VAL A 499 16.70 8.71 5.08
CA VAL A 499 17.80 8.48 4.17
C VAL A 499 18.57 9.77 4.12
N ARG A 500 19.84 9.77 4.57
CA ARG A 500 20.77 10.83 4.21
C ARG A 500 20.81 10.81 2.69
N ALA A 501 20.18 11.79 2.05
CA ALA A 501 20.31 11.96 0.62
C ALA A 501 21.82 11.96 0.33
N PRO A 502 22.31 11.15 -0.62
CA PRO A 502 23.67 11.34 -1.09
C PRO A 502 23.76 12.81 -1.50
N THR A 503 24.72 13.53 -0.93
CA THR A 503 24.99 14.94 -1.18
C THR A 503 25.45 15.10 -2.62
N HIS A 504 24.51 15.01 -3.55
CA HIS A 504 24.67 15.51 -4.91
C HIS A 504 23.70 16.67 -5.05
N SER A 505 24.30 17.85 -5.12
CA SER A 505 23.70 19.11 -5.51
C SER A 505 22.92 18.93 -6.80
N TRP A 506 21.62 18.71 -6.68
CA TRP A 506 20.69 19.03 -7.76
C TRP A 506 20.60 20.56 -7.81
N ASN A 507 21.47 21.18 -8.60
CA ASN A 507 21.26 22.55 -9.05
C ASN A 507 19.99 22.52 -9.90
N VAL A 508 18.89 22.96 -9.32
CA VAL A 508 17.65 23.26 -10.02
C VAL A 508 17.83 24.64 -10.66
N LEU A 509 17.89 24.66 -11.98
CA LEU A 509 17.44 25.78 -12.81
C LEU A 509 16.05 25.43 -13.35
#